data_AF-A0A7R7BR14-F1
#
_entry.id   AF-A0A7R7BR14-F1
#
_cell.length_a   1.000
_cell.length_b   1.000
_cell.length_c   1.000
_cell.angle_alpha   90.00
_cell.angle_beta   90.00
_cell.angle_gamma   90.00
#
_symmetry.space_group_name_H-M   'P 1'
#
loop_
_entity.id
_entity.type
_entity.pdbx_description
1 polymer ?
#
loop_
_entity_poly.entity_id
_entity_poly.type
_entity_poly.pdbx_seq_one_letter_code
_entity_poly.pdbx_strand_id
1 'polypeptide(L)' 'MKRKPAKSGFTILIAADTTLLLAEPLIGLLELEINSGTIELAMNRIVAERLHSAVVKFLQAGEGDDAPTLAVERSQ' A
#
# COMPACT_ATOMS: atom_id res chain seq x y z
N MET A 1 4.19 37.39 -0.92
CA MET A 1 3.18 36.44 -1.46
C MET A 1 3.25 35.15 -0.65
N LYS A 2 2.21 34.80 0.12
CA LYS A 2 2.15 33.50 0.81
C LYS A 2 1.68 32.44 -0.19
N ARG A 3 2.53 31.44 -0.47
CA ARG A 3 2.19 30.32 -1.36
C ARG A 3 1.05 29.53 -0.71
N LYS A 4 -0.08 29.37 -1.42
CA LYS A 4 -1.14 28.43 -1.03
C LYS A 4 -0.54 27.01 -1.06
N PRO A 5 -0.82 26.14 -0.08
CA PRO A 5 -0.53 24.72 -0.23
C PRO A 5 -1.35 24.23 -1.42
N ALA A 6 -0.68 23.69 -2.43
CA ALA A 6 -1.38 22.95 -3.47
C ALA A 6 -2.07 21.78 -2.75
N LYS A 7 -3.41 21.79 -2.71
CA LYS A 7 -4.17 20.58 -2.39
C LYS A 7 -3.89 19.62 -3.52
N SER A 8 -2.85 18.80 -3.38
CA SER A 8 -2.70 17.62 -4.21
C SER A 8 -3.98 16.81 -4.03
N GLY A 9 -4.68 16.53 -5.13
CA GLY A 9 -5.88 15.68 -5.11
C GLY A 9 -5.55 14.21 -4.82
N PHE A 10 -4.27 13.90 -4.58
CA PHE A 10 -3.77 12.55 -4.35
C PHE A 10 -3.53 12.30 -2.86
N THR A 11 -3.89 11.08 -2.43
CA THR A 11 -3.52 10.54 -1.13
C THR A 11 -2.02 10.30 -1.10
N ILE A 12 -1.33 10.92 -0.14
CA ILE A 12 0.12 10.75 0.04
C ILE A 12 0.32 9.89 1.29
N LEU A 13 1.03 8.77 1.15
CA LEU A 13 1.50 7.96 2.27
C LEU A 13 2.62 8.71 3.00
N ILE A 14 2.44 8.91 4.30
CA ILE A 14 3.40 9.57 5.20
C ILE A 14 4.23 8.51 5.92
N ALA A 15 3.57 7.50 6.48
CA ALA A 15 4.19 6.41 7.21
C ALA A 15 3.35 5.13 7.11
N ALA A 16 3.98 3.99 7.35
CA ALA A 16 3.32 2.70 7.47
C ALA A 16 3.96 1.91 8.61
N ASP A 17 3.12 1.31 9.46
CA ASP A 17 3.57 0.46 10.57
C ASP A 17 2.71 -0.80 10.68
N THR A 18 3.27 -1.83 11.31
CA THR A 18 2.58 -3.09 11.57
C THR A 18 2.70 -3.48 13.03
N THR A 19 1.56 -3.69 13.67
CA THR A 19 1.50 -4.18 15.05
C THR A 19 1.00 -5.62 15.08
N LEU A 20 1.77 -6.53 15.69
CA LEU A 20 1.29 -7.89 15.99
C LEU A 20 0.35 -7.83 17.20
N LEU A 21 -0.89 -8.26 17.02
CA LEU A 21 -1.88 -8.28 18.10
C LEU A 21 -1.95 -9.67 18.76
N LEU A 22 -1.98 -10.72 17.94
CA LEU A 22 -2.03 -12.12 18.39
C LEU A 22 -1.17 -12.97 17.44
N ALA A 23 -0.39 -13.89 18.01
CA ALA A 23 0.43 -14.81 17.21
C ALA A 23 -0.36 -16.05 16.75
N GLU A 24 -1.31 -16.52 17.57
CA GLU A 24 -2.10 -17.74 17.31
C GLU A 24 -3.55 -17.55 17.78
N PRO A 25 -4.52 -17.33 16.87
CA PRO A 25 -4.35 -17.15 15.42
C PRO A 25 -3.57 -15.87 15.08
N LEU A 26 -2.86 -15.88 13.95
CA LEU A 26 -2.09 -14.71 13.50
C LEU A 26 -3.02 -13.54 13.14
N ILE A 27 -2.99 -12.51 13.98
CA ILE A 27 -3.74 -11.27 13.82
C ILE A 27 -2.80 -10.09 14.06
N GLY A 28 -2.81 -9.13 13.15
CA GLY A 28 -2.08 -7.88 13.27
C GLY A 28 -2.94 -6.67 12.88
N LEU A 29 -2.32 -5.51 12.94
CA LEU A 29 -2.86 -4.24 12.48
C LEU A 29 -1.87 -3.65 11.48
N LEU A 30 -2.35 -3.24 10.32
CA LEU A 30 -1.61 -2.40 9.39
C LEU A 30 -2.13 -0.97 9.51
N GLU A 31 -1.27 -0.04 9.87
CA GLU A 31 -1.58 1.37 10.01
C GLU A 31 -0.90 2.14 8.87
N LEU A 32 -1.69 2.89 8.10
CA LEU A 32 -1.22 3.73 7.01
C LEU A 32 -1.55 5.18 7.33
N GLU A 33 -0.54 5.96 7.67
CA GLU A 33 -0.71 7.40 7.87
C GLU A 33 -0.68 8.09 6.50
N ILE A 34 -1.73 8.83 6.19
CA ILE A 34 -1.86 9.60 4.96
C ILE A 34 -2.11 11.07 5.27
N ASN A 35 -1.91 11.94 4.28
CA ASN A 35 -2.15 13.38 4.41
C ASN A 35 -3.58 13.79 4.83
N SER A 36 -4.56 12.87 4.78
CA SER A 36 -5.93 13.10 5.24
C SER A 36 -6.32 12.33 6.50
N GLY A 37 -5.40 11.65 7.18
CA GLY A 37 -5.65 10.87 8.40
C GLY A 37 -4.99 9.50 8.39
N THR A 38 -5.41 8.61 9.29
CA THR A 38 -4.88 7.25 9.39
C THR A 38 -5.90 6.24 8.88
N ILE A 39 -5.44 5.27 8.08
CA ILE A 39 -6.21 4.08 7.71
C ILE A 39 -5.68 2.92 8.54
N GLU A 40 -6.58 2.25 9.25
CA GLU A 40 -6.28 1.06 10.03
C GLU A 40 -6.92 -0.17 9.39
N LEU A 41 -6.13 -1.20 9.14
CA LEU A 41 -6.60 -2.47 8.58
C LEU A 41 -6.26 -3.61 9.54
N ALA A 42 -7.30 -4.25 10.09
CA ALA A 42 -7.14 -5.49 10.84
C ALA A 42 -6.68 -6.61 9.89
N MET A 43 -5.50 -7.14 10.15
CA MET A 43 -4.84 -8.13 9.32
C MET A 43 -5.04 -9.51 9.94
N ASN A 44 -5.61 -10.42 9.16
CA ASN A 44 -5.50 -11.86 9.39
C ASN A 44 -4.92 -12.51 8.14
N ARG A 45 -4.66 -13.83 8.17
CA ARG A 45 -4.10 -14.56 7.02
C ARG A 45 -4.85 -14.29 5.70
N ILE A 46 -6.18 -14.31 5.72
CA ILE A 46 -7.01 -14.15 4.52
C ILE A 46 -6.89 -12.73 3.95
N VAL A 47 -6.89 -11.72 4.83
CA VAL A 47 -6.72 -10.31 4.43
C VAL A 47 -5.33 -10.10 3.85
N ALA A 48 -4.29 -10.68 4.46
CA ALA A 48 -2.91 -10.60 3.97
C ALA A 48 -2.76 -11.19 2.56
N GLU A 49 -3.30 -12.39 2.34
CA GLU A 49 -3.26 -13.05 1.03
C GLU A 49 -3.97 -12.21 -0.06
N ARG A 50 -5.12 -11.62 0.28
CA ARG A 50 -5.87 -10.75 -0.66
C ARG A 50 -5.14 -9.44 -0.94
N LEU A 51 -4.58 -8.80 0.07
CA LEU A 51 -3.81 -7.56 -0.08
C LEU A 51 -2.59 -7.80 -0.98
N HIS A 52 -1.85 -8.88 -0.72
CA HIS A 52 -0.71 -9.26 -1.55
C HIS A 52 -1.12 -9.52 -3.01
N SER A 53 -2.22 -10.25 -3.24
CA SER A 53 -2.75 -10.47 -4.60
C SER A 53 -3.12 -9.17 -5.31
N ALA A 54 -3.75 -8.22 -4.62
CA ALA A 54 -4.11 -6.92 -5.17
C ALA A 54 -2.87 -6.09 -5.54
N VAL A 55 -1.85 -6.06 -4.67
CA VAL A 55 -0.58 -5.35 -4.93
C VAL A 55 0.13 -5.94 -6.15
N VAL A 56 0.22 -7.27 -6.26
CA VAL A 56 0.84 -7.91 -7.43
C VAL A 56 0.09 -7.55 -8.71
N LYS A 57 -1.24 -7.59 -8.71
CA LYS A 57 -2.06 -7.20 -9.88
C LYS A 57 -1.86 -5.74 -10.25
N PHE A 58 -1.80 -4.86 -9.25
CA PHE A 58 -1.54 -3.44 -9.44
C PHE A 58 -0.18 -3.21 -10.10
N LEU A 59 0.89 -3.82 -9.58
CA LEU A 59 2.24 -3.71 -10.13
C LEU A 59 2.33 -4.29 -11.56
N GLN A 60 1.63 -5.39 -11.83
CA GLN A 60 1.57 -6.00 -13.16
C GLN A 60 0.81 -5.16 -14.20
N ALA A 61 -0.11 -4.30 -13.78
CA ALA A 61 -0.76 -3.38 -14.69
C ALA A 61 0.25 -2.41 -15.34
N GLY A 62 1.37 -2.12 -14.66
CA GLY A 62 2.47 -1.33 -15.22
C GLY A 62 2.09 0.12 -15.51
N GLU A 63 1.07 0.64 -14.82
CA GLU A 63 0.55 2.00 -15.00
C GLU A 63 1.05 2.91 -13.86
N GLY A 64 1.74 4.00 -14.20
CA GLY A 64 2.29 4.98 -13.27
C GLY A 64 3.69 5.45 -13.67
N ASP A 65 4.03 6.71 -13.41
CA ASP A 65 5.37 7.28 -13.72
C ASP A 65 6.52 6.57 -12.97
N ASP A 66 6.18 5.90 -11.87
CA ASP A 66 7.04 5.13 -10.97
C ASP A 66 6.92 3.60 -11.17
N ALA A 67 6.14 3.14 -12.16
CA ALA A 67 6.01 1.72 -12.43
C ALA A 67 7.37 1.13 -12.85
N PRO A 68 7.88 0.08 -12.16
CA PRO A 68 9.09 -0.58 -12.61
C PRO A 68 8.83 -1.13 -14.01
N THR A 69 9.72 -0.82 -14.95
CA THR A 69 9.75 -1.50 -16.26
C THR A 69 10.19 -2.93 -15.99
N LEU A 70 9.25 -3.77 -15.58
CA LEU A 70 9.47 -5.20 -15.44
C LEU A 70 9.72 -5.72 -16.85
N ALA A 71 10.98 -5.73 -17.27
CA ALA A 71 11.44 -6.44 -18.44
C ALA A 71 11.20 -7.92 -18.16
N VAL A 72 9.96 -8.36 -18.42
CA VAL A 72 9.65 -9.78 -18.47
C VAL A 72 10.42 -10.30 -19.69
N GLU A 73 11.64 -10.80 -19.47
CA GLU A 73 12.27 -11.69 -20.44
C GLU A 73 11.32 -12.88 -20.58
N ARG A 74 10.49 -12.83 -21.64
CA ARG A 74 9.80 -14.00 -22.13
C ARG A 74 10.89 -14.87 -22.75
N SER A 75 11.47 -15.77 -21.95
CA SER A 75 12.22 -16.90 -22.47
C SER A 75 11.30 -17.66 -23.42
N GLN A 76 11.79 -17.81 -24.65
CA GLN A 76 11.10 -18.31 -25.85
C GLN A 76 10.47 -19.68 -25.68
#